data_AF-A0A978T0V9-F1
#
_entry.id   AF-A0A978T0V9-F1
#
_cell.length_a   1.000
_cell.length_b   1.000
_cell.length_c   1.000
_cell.angle_alpha   90.00
_cell.angle_beta   90.00
_cell.angle_gamma   90.00
#
_symmetry.space_group_name_H-M   'P 1'
#
loop_
_entity.id
_entity.type
_entity.pdbx_description
1 polymer ?
#
loop_
_entity_poly.entity_id
_entity_poly.type
_entity_poly.pdbx_seq_one_letter_code
_entity_poly.pdbx_strand_id
1 'polypeptide(L)' 'LNYVEDVAATVDFNVVMNDQLGIIEVQGTAEEGSFSRTQMNQILDLAQQGIEKLFAAQRLALSV' A
#
# COMPACT_ATOMS: atom_id res chain seq x y z
N LEU A 1 -4.10 -3.97 -10.42
CA LEU A 1 -2.71 -3.54 -10.67
C LEU A 1 -2.52 -3.31 -12.15
N ASN A 2 -1.81 -2.24 -12.52
CA ASN A 2 -1.40 -2.02 -13.91
C ASN A 2 -0.15 -2.87 -14.16
N TYR A 3 -0.27 -3.84 -15.07
CA TYR A 3 0.78 -4.81 -15.34
C TYR A 3 2.12 -4.20 -15.76
N VAL A 4 2.09 -3.09 -16.53
CA VAL A 4 3.32 -2.44 -17.03
C VAL A 4 4.08 -1.75 -15.91
N GLU A 5 3.37 -1.20 -14.92
CA GLU A 5 3.98 -0.56 -13.75
C GLU A 5 4.53 -1.60 -12.78
N ASP A 6 3.80 -2.70 -12.61
CA ASP A 6 4.16 -3.80 -11.72
C ASP A 6 5.43 -4.52 -12.17
N VAL A 7 5.53 -4.86 -13.47
CA VAL A 7 6.72 -5.56 -14.03
C VAL A 7 7.98 -4.69 -14.04
N ALA A 8 7.82 -3.36 -13.99
CA ALA A 8 8.92 -2.41 -14.00
C ALA A 8 9.35 -1.98 -12.59
N ALA A 9 8.60 -2.36 -11.55
CA ALA A 9 8.91 -2.00 -10.18
C ALA A 9 10.13 -2.80 -9.68
N THR A 10 11.14 -2.11 -9.16
CA THR A 10 12.30 -2.75 -8.50
C THR A 10 11.97 -3.23 -7.09
N VAL A 11 10.89 -2.69 -6.51
CA VAL A 11 10.39 -2.97 -5.17
C VAL A 11 8.87 -2.84 -5.20
N ASP A 12 8.15 -3.87 -4.74
CA ASP A 12 6.69 -3.88 -4.60
C ASP A 12 6.29 -4.03 -3.13
N PHE A 13 5.12 -3.49 -2.80
CA PHE A 13 4.53 -3.58 -1.47
C PHE A 13 3.04 -3.86 -1.55
N ASN A 14 2.61 -4.86 -0.79
CA ASN A 14 1.21 -5.08 -0.44
C ASN A 14 1.01 -4.70 1.02
N VAL A 15 0.02 -3.82 1.28
CA VAL A 15 -0.26 -3.29 2.61
C VAL A 15 -1.75 -3.41 2.91
N VAL A 16 -2.09 -4.03 4.03
CA VAL A 16 -3.47 -4.19 4.51
C VAL A 16 -3.60 -3.50 5.86
N MET A 17 -4.60 -2.64 6.00
CA MET A 17 -4.95 -1.98 7.25
C MET A 17 -6.44 -2.10 7.53
N ASN A 18 -6.81 -2.04 8.82
CA ASN A 18 -8.21 -1.91 9.24
C ASN A 18 -8.70 -0.44 9.13
N ASP A 19 -9.98 -0.22 9.47
CA ASP A 19 -10.64 1.09 9.42
C ASP A 19 -10.08 2.12 10.42
N GLN A 20 -9.37 1.66 11.44
CA GLN A 20 -8.61 2.48 12.40
C GLN A 20 -7.16 2.70 11.96
N LEU A 21 -6.80 2.33 10.73
CA LEU A 21 -5.45 2.39 10.16
C LEU A 21 -4.43 1.52 10.90
N GLY A 22 -4.89 0.54 11.67
CA GLY A 22 -4.06 -0.50 12.25
C GLY A 22 -3.55 -1.44 11.15
N ILE A 23 -2.24 -1.60 11.08
CA ILE A 23 -1.58 -2.51 10.12
C ILE A 23 -1.93 -3.95 10.45
N ILE A 24 -2.49 -4.66 9.48
CA ILE A 24 -2.76 -6.12 9.53
C ILE A 24 -1.64 -6.87 8.82
N GLU A 25 -1.22 -6.38 7.65
CA GLU A 25 -0.21 -7.03 6.82
C GLU A 25 0.67 -6.00 6.13
N VAL A 26 1.97 -6.29 6.09
CA VAL A 26 2.95 -5.62 5.24
C VAL A 26 3.78 -6.72 4.62
N GLN A 27 3.67 -6.85 3.29
CA GLN A 27 4.56 -7.67 2.51
C GLN A 27 5.27 -6.75 1.52
N GLY A 28 6.59 -6.63 1.65
CA GLY A 28 7.42 -5.90 0.70
C GLY A 28 8.43 -6.86 0.09
N THR A 29 8.52 -6.88 -1.23
CA THR A 29 9.53 -7.66 -1.96
C THR A 29 10.46 -6.69 -2.70
N ALA A 30 11.77 -6.90 -2.55
CA ALA A 30 12.76 -6.27 -3.41
C ALA A 30 13.03 -7.22 -4.55
N GLU A 31 12.34 -7.04 -5.67
CA GLU A 31 12.54 -7.83 -6.89
C GLU A 31 13.98 -7.63 -7.44
N GLU A 32 14.57 -6.46 -7.18
CA GLU A 32 15.99 -6.20 -7.41
C GLU A 32 16.65 -5.48 -6.22
N GLY A 33 17.77 -6.02 -5.73
CA GLY A 33 18.58 -5.39 -4.69
C GLY A 33 17.95 -5.42 -3.29
N SER A 34 17.72 -4.25 -2.69
CA SER A 34 17.14 -4.10 -1.35
C SER A 34 16.54 -2.70 -1.19
N PHE A 35 15.60 -2.54 -0.26
CA PHE A 35 15.10 -1.23 0.16
C PHE A 35 15.54 -0.89 1.58
N SER A 36 15.74 0.40 1.85
CA SER A 36 16.04 0.90 3.18
C SER A 36 14.81 0.95 4.07
N ARG A 37 15.01 0.96 5.40
CA ARG A 37 13.93 1.18 6.36
C ARG A 37 13.22 2.52 6.13
N THR A 38 13.95 3.56 5.72
CA THR A 38 13.38 4.87 5.41
C THR A 38 12.44 4.80 4.21
N GLN A 39 12.84 4.11 3.13
CA GLN A 39 11.98 3.90 1.97
C GLN A 39 10.73 3.10 2.32
N MET A 40 10.88 2.04 3.12
CA MET A 40 9.73 1.27 3.61
C MET A 40 8.73 2.16 4.36
N ASN A 41 9.21 3.01 5.28
CA ASN A 41 8.32 3.93 6.01
C ASN A 41 7.62 4.92 5.05
N GLN A 42 8.32 5.47 4.06
CA GLN A 42 7.72 6.35 3.05
C GLN A 42 6.61 5.66 2.25
N ILE A 43 6.81 4.38 1.89
CA ILE A 43 5.79 3.58 1.21
C ILE A 43 4.59 3.35 2.12
N LEU A 44 4.81 3.06 3.41
CA LEU A 44 3.73 2.88 4.38
C LEU A 44 2.92 4.18 4.59
N ASP A 45 3.59 5.34 4.64
CA ASP A 45 2.92 6.64 4.72
C ASP A 45 2.03 6.92 3.49
N LEU A 46 2.50 6.53 2.30
CA LEU A 46 1.73 6.64 1.06
C LEU A 46 0.56 5.64 1.03
N ALA A 47 0.79 4.41 1.47
CA ALA A 47 -0.23 3.36 1.54
C ALA A 47 -1.37 3.77 2.48
N GLN A 48 -1.05 4.32 3.65
CA GLN A 48 -2.06 4.81 4.59
C GLN A 48 -2.97 5.88 3.95
N GLN A 49 -2.38 6.89 3.29
CA GLN A 49 -3.14 7.93 2.59
C GLN A 49 -4.02 7.36 1.46
N GLY A 50 -3.55 6.33 0.76
CA GLY A 50 -4.32 5.62 -0.25
C GLY A 50 -5.51 4.86 0.37
N ILE A 51 -5.27 4.15 1.47
CA ILE A 51 -6.27 3.36 2.19
C ILE A 51 -7.37 4.25 2.78
N GLU A 52 -7.05 5.42 3.32
CA GLU A 52 -8.04 6.40 3.78
C GLU A 52 -9.02 6.79 2.66
N LYS A 53 -8.50 7.02 1.45
CA LYS A 53 -9.31 7.33 0.26
C LYS A 53 -10.15 6.13 -0.17
N LEU A 54 -9.58 4.92 -0.13
CA LEU A 54 -10.32 3.68 -0.44
C LEU A 54 -11.49 3.49 0.53
N PHE A 55 -11.29 3.67 1.83
CA PHE A 55 -12.37 3.59 2.81
C PHE A 55 -13.46 4.63 2.57
N ALA A 56 -13.10 5.87 2.22
CA ALA A 56 -14.07 6.90 1.85
C ALA A 56 -14.90 6.48 0.62
N ALA A 57 -14.25 5.95 -0.42
CA ALA A 57 -14.93 5.47 -1.62
C ALA A 57 -15.82 4.24 -1.33
N GLN A 58 -15.37 3.31 -0.49
CA GLN A 58 -16.13 2.14 -0.09
C GLN A 58 -17.40 2.52 0.68
N ARG A 59 -17.29 3.44 1.66
CA ARG A 59 -18.46 3.98 2.38
C ARG A 59 -19.47 4.61 1.44
N LEU A 60 -19.00 5.46 0.51
CA LEU A 60 -19.85 6.06 -0.51
C LEU A 60 -20.56 5.01 -1.37
N ALA A 61 -19.83 3.99 -1.83
CA ALA A 61 -20.39 2.92 -2.65
C ALA A 61 -21.42 2.07 -1.90
N LEU A 62 -21.22 1.85 -0.60
CA LEU A 62 -22.13 1.08 0.26
C LEU A 62 -23.29 1.92 0.81
N SER A 63 -23.28 3.24 0.58
CA SER A 63 -24.28 4.18 1.11
C SER A 63 -24.41 4.13 2.65
N VAL A 64 -23.29 3.87 3.34
CA VAL A 64 -23.17 3.88 4.82
C VAL A 64 -22.24 5.00 5.29
#